data_AF-A0A1M5ERL5-F1
#
_entry.id   AF-A0A1M5ERL5-F1
#
_cell.length_a   1.000
_cell.length_b   1.000
_cell.length_c   1.000
_cell.angle_alpha   90.00
_cell.angle_beta   90.00
_cell.angle_gamma   90.00
#
_symmetry.space_group_name_H-M   'P 1'
#
loop_
_entity.id
_entity.type
_entity.pdbx_description
1 polymer ?
#
loop_
_entity_poly.entity_id
_entity_poly.type
_entity_poly.pdbx_seq_one_letter_code
_entity_poly.pdbx_strand_id
1 'polypeptide(L)' 'MEKTKEITDYLNYLKKVQVLKYAKEQGKNKEAYEFFGIKRAPFISGKKNMKNRVKKVY' A
#
# COMPACT_ATOMS: atom_id res chain seq x y z
N MET A 1 15.58 -21.84 2.76
CA MET A 1 15.91 -20.42 2.54
C MET A 1 14.91 -19.59 3.33
N GLU A 2 15.17 -19.33 4.61
CA GLU A 2 14.35 -18.41 5.39
C GLU A 2 14.41 -17.04 4.71
N LYS A 3 13.27 -16.55 4.21
CA LYS A 3 13.20 -15.18 3.72
C LYS A 3 13.43 -14.27 4.92
N THR A 4 14.57 -13.58 4.93
CA THR A 4 14.87 -12.56 5.94
C THR A 4 13.69 -11.60 6.07
N LYS A 5 13.34 -11.25 7.32
CA LYS A 5 12.18 -10.41 7.64
C LYS A 5 12.15 -9.12 6.81
N GLU A 6 13.32 -8.58 6.49
CA GLU A 6 13.50 -7.39 5.65
C GLU A 6 12.98 -7.55 4.22
N ILE A 7 13.21 -8.70 3.58
CA ILE A 7 12.71 -8.97 2.22
C ILE A 7 11.19 -9.04 2.22
N THR A 8 10.62 -9.68 3.24
CA THR A 8 9.16 -9.80 3.38
C THR A 8 8.52 -8.43 3.64
N ASP A 9 9.14 -7.59 4.45
CA ASP A 9 8.66 -6.24 4.72
C ASP A 9 8.73 -5.36 3.46
N TYR A 10 9.82 -5.46 2.71
CA TYR A 10 10.00 -4.75 1.44
C TYR A 10 8.97 -5.17 0.39
N LEU A 11 8.70 -6.46 0.24
CA LEU A 11 7.65 -6.96 -0.67
C LEU A 11 6.26 -6.49 -0.25
N ASN A 12 5.97 -6.45 1.06
CA ASN A 12 4.72 -5.90 1.57
C ASN A 12 4.60 -4.39 1.33
N TYR A 13 5.71 -3.65 1.45
CA TYR A 13 5.76 -2.23 1.12
C TYR A 13 5.49 -1.99 -0.36
N LEU A 14 6.17 -2.70 -1.26
CA LEU A 14 5.95 -2.61 -2.71
C LEU A 14 4.49 -2.88 -3.07
N LYS A 15 3.89 -3.93 -2.49
CA LYS A 15 2.49 -4.27 -2.72
C LYS A 15 1.56 -3.13 -2.30
N LYS A 16 1.80 -2.49 -1.14
CA LYS A 16 1.03 -1.31 -0.69
C LYS A 16 1.15 -0.14 -1.67
N VAL A 17 2.35 0.12 -2.18
CA VAL A 17 2.58 1.19 -3.16
C VAL A 17 1.84 0.90 -4.47
N GLN A 18 1.89 -0.33 -4.98
CA GLN A 18 1.16 -0.74 -6.18
C GLN A 18 -0.36 -0.54 -6.04
N VAL A 19 -0.94 -0.95 -4.91
CA VAL A 19 -2.38 -0.79 -4.67
C VAL A 19 -2.76 0.69 -4.63
N LEU A 20 -1.92 1.53 -4.02
CA LEU A 20 -2.16 2.97 -3.96
C LEU A 20 -1.99 3.66 -5.32
N LYS A 21 -1.02 3.22 -6.13
CA LYS A 21 -0.82 3.71 -7.50
C LYS A 21 -2.01 3.33 -8.37
N TYR A 22 -2.44 2.07 -8.32
CA TYR A 22 -3.62 1.57 -9.02
C TYR A 22 -4.89 2.32 -8.60
N ALA A 23 -5.08 2.56 -7.29
CA ALA A 23 -6.19 3.37 -6.77
C ALA A 23 -6.18 4.82 -7.30
N LYS A 24 -5.00 5.40 -7.52
CA LYS A 24 -4.85 6.75 -8.07
C LYS A 24 -5.12 6.76 -9.57
N GLU A 25 -4.65 5.76 -10.32
CA GLU A 25 -4.87 5.63 -11.76
C GLU A 25 -6.33 5.34 -12.10
N GLN A 26 -7.00 4.48 -11.34
CA GLN A 26 -8.42 4.13 -11.55
C GLN A 26 -9.38 5.17 -10.93
N GLY A 27 -8.90 6.06 -10.06
CA GLY A 27 -9.73 6.99 -9.29
C GLY A 27 -10.67 6.33 -8.26
N LYS A 28 -10.79 4.99 -8.26
CA LYS A 28 -11.68 4.23 -7.38
C LYS A 28 -10.87 3.44 -6.35
N ASN A 29 -10.84 3.96 -5.12
CA ASN A 29 -10.17 3.29 -4.00
C ASN A 29 -10.78 1.91 -3.68
N LYS A 30 -12.08 1.72 -3.94
CA LYS A 30 -12.81 0.48 -3.67
C LYS A 30 -12.32 -0.68 -4.55
N GLU A 31 -12.31 -0.46 -5.85
CA GLU A 31 -11.84 -1.43 -6.82
C GLU A 31 -10.37 -1.81 -6.57
N ALA A 32 -9.54 -0.87 -6.14
CA ALA A 32 -8.14 -1.15 -5.86
C ALA A 32 -7.94 -2.12 -4.68
N TYR A 33 -8.64 -1.95 -3.55
CA TYR A 33 -8.46 -2.90 -2.44
C TYR A 33 -9.16 -4.24 -2.72
N GLU A 34 -10.27 -4.26 -3.45
CA GLU A 34 -10.95 -5.51 -3.86
C GLU A 34 -10.10 -6.30 -4.86
N PHE A 35 -9.54 -5.64 -5.88
CA PHE A 35 -8.69 -6.27 -6.89
C PHE A 35 -7.42 -6.91 -6.29
N PHE A 36 -6.82 -6.24 -5.31
CA PHE A 36 -5.62 -6.76 -4.63
C PHE A 36 -5.93 -7.67 -3.42
N GLY A 37 -7.20 -7.93 -3.11
CA GLY A 37 -7.64 -8.75 -1.98
C GLY A 37 -7.29 -8.17 -0.61
N ILE A 38 -7.17 -6.84 -0.51
CA ILE A 38 -6.82 -6.12 0.72
C ILE A 38 -8.08 -5.65 1.43
N LYS A 39 -8.15 -5.82 2.74
CA LYS A 39 -9.24 -5.26 3.55
C LYS A 39 -9.22 -3.73 3.48
N ARG A 40 -10.40 -3.11 3.48
CA ARG A 40 -10.54 -1.65 3.45
C ARG A 40 -9.75 -0.93 4.55
N ALA A 41 -9.79 -1.44 5.79
CA ALA A 41 -9.10 -0.83 6.92
C ALA A 41 -7.57 -0.71 6.74
N PRO A 42 -6.82 -1.79 6.42
CA PRO A 42 -5.39 -1.70 6.15
C PRO A 42 -5.03 -0.87 4.91
N PHE A 43 -5.92 -0.80 3.91
CA PHE A 43 -5.73 0.11 2.78
C PHE A 43 -5.80 1.58 3.20
N ILE A 44 -6.82 1.97 3.98
CA ILE A 44 -6.99 3.34 4.47
C ILE A 44 -5.84 3.75 5.40
N SER A 45 -5.44 2.86 6.32
CA SER A 45 -4.31 3.14 7.23
C SER A 45 -2.99 3.26 6.47
N GLY A 46 -2.74 2.39 5.48
CA GLY A 46 -1.60 2.46 4.59
C GLY A 46 -1.55 3.78 3.80
N LYS A 47 -2.69 4.21 3.26
CA LYS A 47 -2.83 5.50 2.55
C LYS A 47 -2.49 6.69 3.46
N LYS A 48 -2.99 6.69 4.71
CA LYS A 48 -2.72 7.74 5.69
C LYS A 48 -1.24 7.78 6.08
N ASN A 49 -0.63 6.62 6.37
CA ASN A 49 0.78 6.52 6.72
C ASN A 49 1.69 6.98 5.57
N MET A 50 1.37 6.62 4.33
CA MET A 50 2.15 7.03 3.17
C MET A 50 2.03 8.54 2.93
N LYS A 51 0.83 9.12 3.08
CA LYS A 51 0.62 10.57 3.01
C LYS A 51 1.42 11.32 4.09
N ASN A 52 1.50 10.77 5.31
CA ASN A 52 2.28 11.33 6.40
C ASN A 52 3.79 11.22 6.17
N ARG A 53 4.27 10.14 5.52
CA ARG A 53 5.67 10.01 5.11
C ARG A 53 6.03 11.02 4.03
N VAL A 54 5.20 11.19 3.01
CA VAL A 54 5.45 12.20 1.96
C VAL A 54 5.44 13.62 2.54
N LYS A 55 4.56 13.93 3.50
CA LYS A 55 4.53 15.23 4.18
C LYS A 55 5.73 15.52 5.07
N LYS A 56 6.48 14.50 5.51
CA LYS A 56 7.66 14.66 6.38
C LYS A 56 8.96 14.85 5.60
N VAL A 57 8.92 14.66 4.28
CA VAL A 57 10.08 14.72 3.38
C VAL A 57 10.15 16.08 2.65
N TYR A 58 9.22 17.01 2.96
CA TYR A 58 9.23 18.40 2.51
C TYR A 58 9.25 19.33 3.70
#